data_AF-A0A8C3NC24-F1
#
_entry.id   AF-A0A8C3NC24-F1
#
_cell.length_a   1.000
_cell.length_b   1.000
_cell.length_c   1.000
_cell.angle_alpha   90.00
_cell.angle_beta   90.00
_cell.angle_gamma   90.00
#
_symmetry.space_group_name_H-M   'P 1'
#
loop_
_entity.id
_entity.type
_entity.pdbx_description
1 polymer ?
#
loop_
_entity_poly.entity_id
_entity_poly.type
_entity_poly.pdbx_seq_one_letter_code
_entity_poly.pdbx_strand_id
1 'polypeptide(L)'
;PRAMAALALPLLLLLLGQWSLCPGLLVLTVATEVTDGYRRFLRSAHAFNYSTLGLGRRWRGGDIARSPGGGQKVRWLRAALEPLRGRGGLVVLFVDSYDVVLAGPPRELLAKFRAAAGAVVFAAERFCWPREELAPLYPPCPPRETLPQPRGNGGFVGYAPALWALVERWRFRDDDDDQLFYTQLYLNRELRVSLNNEVRVRQKSPK
;
A
#
# COMPACT_ATOMS: atom_id res chain seq x y z
N PRO A 1 51.28 31.64 12.32
CA PRO A 1 49.82 31.41 12.35
C PRO A 1 49.43 30.28 11.36
N ARG A 2 49.39 29.05 11.87
CA ARG A 2 48.98 27.85 11.12
C ARG A 2 47.45 27.74 11.18
N ALA A 3 46.79 27.83 10.03
CA ALA A 3 45.37 27.61 9.80
C ALA A 3 45.28 26.96 8.42
N MET A 4 44.54 25.90 8.10
CA MET A 4 43.58 25.04 8.78
C MET A 4 43.79 23.64 8.19
N ALA A 5 44.01 22.60 8.99
CA ALA A 5 42.97 21.69 9.47
C ALA A 5 41.99 21.25 8.37
N ALA A 6 42.21 20.00 7.94
CA ALA A 6 41.35 19.18 7.11
C ALA A 6 39.87 19.23 7.53
N LEU A 7 38.97 19.35 6.56
CA LEU A 7 37.56 18.94 6.66
C LEU A 7 36.89 18.99 5.26
N ALA A 8 37.49 18.32 4.27
CA ALA A 8 36.80 17.99 3.02
C ALA A 8 36.20 16.58 3.04
N LEU A 9 35.82 16.09 4.23
CA LEU A 9 35.24 14.77 4.42
C LEU A 9 33.95 14.75 5.28
N PRO A 10 32.95 15.62 4.98
CA PRO A 10 31.57 15.21 5.24
C PRO A 10 30.73 15.05 3.96
N LEU A 11 31.23 15.48 2.79
CA LEU A 11 30.43 15.40 1.56
C LEU A 11 30.49 14.05 0.84
N LEU A 12 31.50 13.21 1.14
CA LEU A 12 31.62 11.88 0.55
C LEU A 12 30.88 10.78 1.34
N LEU A 13 30.39 11.09 2.55
CA LEU A 13 29.57 10.16 3.35
C LEU A 13 28.06 10.32 3.15
N LEU A 14 27.60 11.37 2.47
CA LEU A 14 26.20 11.50 2.01
C LEU A 14 25.90 10.65 0.76
N LEU A 15 26.90 9.97 0.22
CA LEU A 15 26.79 8.97 -0.83
C LEU A 15 27.13 7.54 -0.33
N LEU A 16 27.13 7.32 0.99
CA LEU A 16 27.07 5.95 1.50
C LEU A 16 25.66 5.43 1.27
N GLY A 17 25.56 4.68 0.18
CA GLY A 17 24.42 3.91 -0.27
C GLY A 17 23.28 3.80 0.72
N GLN A 18 22.13 4.34 0.30
CA GLN A 18 20.93 3.52 0.41
C GLN A 18 21.21 2.24 -0.38
N TRP A 19 21.83 1.26 0.28
CA TRP A 19 21.80 -0.11 -0.17
C TRP A 19 20.33 -0.44 -0.22
N SER A 20 19.75 -0.34 -1.42
CA SER A 20 18.36 -0.69 -1.63
C SER A 20 18.27 -2.18 -1.35
N LEU A 21 17.79 -2.52 -0.15
CA LEU A 21 17.73 -3.90 0.34
C LEU A 21 16.93 -4.81 -0.63
N CYS A 22 16.04 -4.21 -1.43
CA CYS A 22 15.46 -4.75 -2.67
C CYS A 22 15.05 -3.61 -3.64
N PRO A 23 15.81 -3.24 -4.68
CA PRO A 23 15.49 -2.11 -5.59
C PRO A 23 14.20 -2.28 -6.40
N GLY A 24 13.64 -3.48 -6.46
CA GLY A 24 12.35 -3.75 -7.10
C GLY A 24 11.13 -3.64 -6.18
N LEU A 25 11.28 -3.26 -4.91
CA LEU A 25 10.16 -3.13 -3.95
C LEU A 25 10.19 -1.77 -3.25
N LEU A 26 9.05 -1.09 -3.24
CA LEU A 26 8.80 0.13 -2.48
C LEU A 26 7.59 -0.10 -1.55
N VAL A 27 7.73 0.27 -0.28
CA VAL A 27 6.61 0.31 0.67
C VAL A 27 6.11 1.75 0.77
N LEU A 28 4.84 1.97 0.50
CA LEU A 28 4.16 3.24 0.73
C LEU A 28 3.21 3.07 1.92
N THR A 29 3.22 4.05 2.81
CA THR A 29 2.30 4.09 3.93
C THR A 29 1.82 5.51 4.20
N VAL A 30 0.77 5.65 5.01
CA VAL A 30 0.26 6.94 5.47
C VAL A 30 0.47 7.05 6.98
N ALA A 31 0.98 8.21 7.40
CA ALA A 31 0.97 8.65 8.78
C ALA A 31 0.92 10.18 8.79
N THR A 32 0.05 10.76 9.62
CA THR A 32 0.00 12.22 9.83
C THR A 32 0.86 12.65 11.01
N GLU A 33 1.06 11.74 11.98
CA GLU A 33 1.76 11.99 13.23
C GLU A 33 2.70 10.82 13.58
N VAL A 34 3.69 11.11 14.41
CA VAL A 34 4.65 10.11 14.90
C VAL A 34 4.09 9.44 16.16
N THR A 35 3.12 8.54 15.96
CA THR A 35 2.51 7.74 17.03
C THR A 35 3.40 6.54 17.40
N ASP A 36 3.13 5.90 18.54
CA ASP A 36 3.84 4.66 18.92
C ASP A 36 3.58 3.51 17.95
N GLY A 37 2.36 3.45 17.40
CA GLY A 37 2.00 2.53 16.32
C GLY A 37 2.88 2.73 15.08
N TYR A 38 3.01 3.98 14.63
CA TYR A 38 3.88 4.34 13.52
C TYR A 38 5.36 4.04 13.80
N ARG A 39 5.87 4.37 15.00
CA ARG A 39 7.24 4.01 15.39
C ARG A 39 7.47 2.50 15.36
N ARG A 40 6.48 1.71 15.79
CA ARG A 40 6.53 0.24 15.73
C ARG A 40 6.56 -0.25 14.28
N PHE A 41 5.75 0.33 13.40
CA PHE A 41 5.81 0.05 11.97
C PHE A 41 7.20 0.33 11.40
N LEU A 42 7.79 1.51 11.66
CA LEU A 42 9.13 1.88 11.18
C LEU A 42 10.21 0.89 11.61
N ARG A 43 10.18 0.43 12.87
CA ARG A 43 11.10 -0.61 13.36
C ARG A 43 10.96 -1.91 12.57
N SER A 44 9.73 -2.33 12.26
CA SER A 44 9.48 -3.53 11.45
C SER A 44 9.86 -3.35 9.97
N ALA A 45 9.77 -2.12 9.45
CA ALA A 45 10.05 -1.78 8.06
C ALA A 45 11.53 -1.46 7.79
N HIS A 46 12.43 -1.56 8.77
CA HIS A 46 13.85 -1.21 8.62
C HIS A 46 14.55 -1.94 7.46
N ALA A 47 14.06 -3.14 7.09
CA ALA A 47 14.60 -3.94 6.01
C ALA A 47 14.05 -3.55 4.62
N PHE A 48 13.07 -2.65 4.56
CA PHE A 48 12.36 -2.26 3.34
C PHE A 48 12.75 -0.85 2.90
N ASN A 49 12.71 -0.60 1.59
CA ASN A 49 12.67 0.77 1.09
C ASN A 49 11.25 1.30 1.27
N TYR A 50 11.04 2.26 2.17
CA TYR A 50 9.72 2.79 2.50
C TYR A 50 9.63 4.30 2.36
N SER A 51 8.43 4.80 2.08
CA SER A 51 8.10 6.23 2.11
C SER A 51 6.78 6.45 2.86
N THR A 52 6.77 7.48 3.71
CA THR A 52 5.60 7.87 4.50
C THR A 52 4.94 9.07 3.87
N LEU A 53 3.66 8.95 3.57
CA LEU A 53 2.84 9.99 2.99
C LEU A 53 2.07 10.71 4.10
N GLY A 54 2.02 12.05 4.01
CA GLY A 54 1.15 12.85 4.87
C GLY A 54 1.75 13.28 6.22
N LEU A 55 3.01 12.96 6.52
CA LEU A 55 3.61 13.28 7.83
C LEU A 55 3.61 14.80 8.07
N GLY A 56 3.13 15.22 9.25
CA GLY A 56 2.98 16.63 9.60
C GLY A 56 1.80 17.33 8.92
N ARG A 57 1.00 16.64 8.10
CA ARG A 57 -0.20 17.20 7.47
C ARG A 57 -1.44 16.87 8.29
N ARG A 58 -2.38 17.80 8.33
CA ARG A 58 -3.69 17.60 8.97
C ARG A 58 -4.48 16.45 8.34
N TRP A 59 -4.96 15.54 9.18
CA TRP A 59 -5.92 14.52 8.81
C TRP A 59 -7.29 15.12 8.49
N ARG A 60 -7.84 14.73 7.34
CA ARG A 60 -9.17 15.12 6.83
C ARG A 60 -9.99 13.92 6.38
N GLY A 61 -9.53 12.70 6.66
CA GLY A 61 -10.19 11.47 6.25
C GLY A 61 -11.34 11.02 7.14
N GLY A 62 -11.95 11.91 7.92
CA GLY A 62 -13.02 11.58 8.86
C GLY A 62 -12.56 10.83 10.10
N ASP A 63 -13.51 10.42 10.95
CA ASP A 63 -13.24 9.56 12.11
C ASP A 63 -13.33 8.09 11.69
N ILE A 64 -12.22 7.57 11.16
CA ILE A 64 -12.10 6.21 10.64
C ILE A 64 -12.27 5.13 11.72
N ALA A 65 -12.19 5.49 13.00
CA ALA A 65 -12.45 4.55 14.10
C ALA A 65 -13.95 4.33 14.34
N ARG A 66 -14.79 5.25 13.84
CA ARG A 66 -16.25 5.25 14.10
C ARG A 66 -17.10 5.17 12.85
N SER A 67 -16.57 5.51 11.69
CA SER A 67 -17.33 5.66 10.45
C SER A 67 -16.48 5.42 9.20
N PRO A 68 -17.11 5.14 8.04
CA PRO A 68 -16.45 5.15 6.74
C PRO A 68 -15.63 6.42 6.48
N GLY A 69 -14.51 6.27 5.79
CA GLY A 69 -13.60 7.37 5.51
C GLY A 69 -12.23 6.92 5.01
N GLY A 70 -11.21 7.76 5.18
CA GLY A 70 -9.84 7.42 4.79
C GLY A 70 -9.47 7.75 3.35
N GLY A 71 -10.38 8.30 2.54
CA GLY A 71 -10.15 8.72 1.16
C GLY A 71 -8.94 9.64 0.94
N GLN A 72 -8.57 10.40 1.96
CA GLN A 72 -7.35 11.21 2.00
C GLN A 72 -6.09 10.38 1.67
N LYS A 73 -6.06 9.11 2.11
CA LYS A 73 -4.98 8.16 1.83
C LYS A 73 -4.89 7.86 0.34
N VAL A 74 -6.03 7.63 -0.33
CA VAL A 74 -6.08 7.38 -1.77
C VAL A 74 -5.59 8.59 -2.55
N ARG A 75 -5.98 9.81 -2.16
CA ARG A 75 -5.47 11.05 -2.78
C ARG A 75 -3.95 11.17 -2.65
N TRP A 76 -3.38 10.89 -1.48
CA TRP A 76 -1.93 10.93 -1.29
C TRP A 76 -1.22 9.82 -2.05
N LEU A 77 -1.77 8.61 -2.05
CA LEU A 77 -1.22 7.47 -2.78
C LEU A 77 -1.23 7.74 -4.29
N ARG A 78 -2.30 8.33 -4.83
CA ARG A 78 -2.39 8.78 -6.22
C ARG A 78 -1.24 9.72 -6.54
N ALA A 79 -1.06 10.80 -5.77
CA ALA A 79 0.05 11.74 -6.01
C ALA A 79 1.44 11.06 -5.94
N ALA A 80 1.61 10.07 -5.05
CA ALA A 80 2.87 9.33 -4.93
C ALA A 80 3.13 8.35 -6.08
N LEU A 81 2.08 7.75 -6.65
CA LEU A 81 2.19 6.79 -7.76
C LEU A 81 2.28 7.47 -9.13
N GLU A 82 1.84 8.72 -9.27
CA GLU A 82 1.90 9.47 -10.52
C GLU A 82 3.28 9.49 -11.20
N PRO A 83 4.39 9.81 -10.51
CA PRO A 83 5.72 9.76 -11.10
C PRO A 83 6.23 8.32 -11.34
N LEU A 84 5.57 7.31 -10.76
CA LEU A 84 5.94 5.90 -10.84
C LEU A 84 5.15 5.13 -11.91
N ARG A 85 4.16 5.76 -12.57
CA ARG A 85 3.23 5.14 -13.51
C ARG A 85 3.88 4.39 -14.70
N GLY A 86 5.10 4.76 -15.08
CA GLY A 86 5.86 4.09 -16.15
C GLY A 86 6.83 3.01 -15.68
N ARG A 87 6.99 2.79 -14.36
CA ARG A 87 8.00 1.87 -13.81
C ARG A 87 7.47 0.43 -13.75
N GLY A 88 7.39 -0.24 -14.89
CA GLY A 88 6.82 -1.59 -15.02
C GLY A 88 7.42 -2.67 -14.11
N GLY A 89 8.71 -2.59 -13.80
CA GLY A 89 9.38 -3.56 -12.92
C GLY A 89 9.28 -3.25 -11.42
N LEU A 90 8.71 -2.10 -11.03
CA LEU A 90 8.61 -1.70 -9.62
C LEU A 90 7.37 -2.31 -8.99
N VAL A 91 7.57 -3.11 -7.95
CA VAL A 91 6.49 -3.57 -7.07
C VAL A 91 6.32 -2.57 -5.94
N VAL A 92 5.08 -2.20 -5.65
CA VAL A 92 4.72 -1.30 -4.56
C VAL A 92 3.80 -2.05 -3.60
N LEU A 93 4.15 -2.04 -2.33
CA LEU A 93 3.28 -2.45 -1.23
C LEU A 93 2.71 -1.20 -0.59
N PHE A 94 1.39 -1.04 -0.61
CA PHE A 94 0.71 -0.05 0.21
C PHE A 94 0.17 -0.72 1.47
N VAL A 95 0.42 -0.15 2.65
CA VAL A 95 -0.09 -0.63 3.94
C VAL A 95 -0.37 0.56 4.86
N ASP A 96 -1.32 0.42 5.78
CA ASP A 96 -1.44 1.32 6.93
C ASP A 96 -0.22 1.19 7.86
N SER A 97 -0.05 2.15 8.78
CA SER A 97 1.12 2.19 9.67
C SER A 97 0.81 2.13 11.16
N TYR A 98 -0.35 2.59 11.61
CA TYR A 98 -0.62 2.71 13.05
C TYR A 98 -0.86 1.34 13.72
N ASP A 99 -1.42 0.38 13.00
CA ASP A 99 -1.81 -0.95 13.47
C ASP A 99 -1.14 -2.11 12.71
N VAL A 100 -0.15 -1.82 11.87
CA VAL A 100 0.54 -2.80 11.02
C VAL A 100 1.98 -3.04 11.47
N VAL A 101 2.44 -4.28 11.34
CA VAL A 101 3.86 -4.66 11.44
C VAL A 101 4.25 -5.57 10.26
N LEU A 102 5.43 -5.34 9.69
CA LEU A 102 6.00 -6.19 8.65
C LEU A 102 6.75 -7.36 9.31
N ALA A 103 6.27 -8.58 9.08
CA ALA A 103 6.72 -9.78 9.80
C ALA A 103 7.64 -10.70 8.97
N GLY A 104 8.00 -10.32 7.75
CA GLY A 104 8.85 -11.11 6.86
C GLY A 104 9.76 -10.22 6.01
N PRO A 105 10.82 -10.77 5.41
CA PRO A 105 11.76 -9.99 4.62
C PRO A 105 11.20 -9.58 3.25
N PRO A 106 11.71 -8.50 2.63
CA PRO A 106 11.29 -8.04 1.31
C PRO A 106 11.31 -9.11 0.21
N ARG A 107 12.32 -9.98 0.22
CA ARG A 107 12.50 -11.04 -0.79
C ARG A 107 11.37 -12.07 -0.75
N GLU A 108 10.92 -12.44 0.45
CA GLU A 108 9.82 -13.37 0.63
C GLU A 108 8.50 -12.76 0.12
N LEU A 109 8.26 -11.48 0.41
CA LEU A 109 7.10 -10.75 -0.09
C LEU A 109 7.09 -10.72 -1.62
N LEU A 110 8.21 -10.37 -2.25
CA LEU A 110 8.32 -10.37 -3.72
C LEU A 110 8.10 -11.76 -4.32
N ALA A 111 8.67 -12.80 -3.71
CA ALA A 111 8.48 -14.18 -4.17
C ALA A 111 7.00 -14.59 -4.10
N LYS A 112 6.32 -14.31 -2.98
CA LYS A 112 4.89 -14.59 -2.79
C LYS A 112 4.02 -13.80 -3.77
N PHE A 113 4.32 -12.52 -3.99
CA PHE A 113 3.60 -11.68 -4.96
C PHE A 113 3.73 -12.23 -6.39
N ARG A 114 4.95 -12.57 -6.82
CA ARG A 114 5.19 -13.15 -8.15
C ARG A 114 4.49 -14.51 -8.33
N ALA A 115 4.54 -15.36 -7.31
CA ALA A 115 3.84 -16.65 -7.31
C ALA A 115 2.31 -16.50 -7.34
N ALA A 116 1.78 -15.39 -6.81
CA ALA A 116 0.35 -15.10 -6.89
C ALA A 116 -0.11 -14.76 -8.32
N ALA A 117 0.80 -14.55 -9.28
CA ALA A 117 0.51 -14.32 -10.71
C ALA A 117 -0.59 -13.28 -10.96
N GLY A 118 -0.57 -12.20 -10.17
CA GLY A 118 -1.43 -11.03 -10.32
C GLY A 118 -0.61 -9.76 -10.41
N ALA A 119 -1.17 -8.73 -11.02
CA ALA A 119 -0.60 -7.39 -11.13
C ALA A 119 -0.97 -6.56 -9.90
N VAL A 120 -2.09 -6.88 -9.26
CA VAL A 120 -2.50 -6.31 -7.97
C VAL A 120 -3.07 -7.42 -7.10
N VAL A 121 -2.59 -7.51 -5.86
CA VAL A 121 -3.11 -8.42 -4.84
C VAL A 121 -3.54 -7.61 -3.63
N PHE A 122 -4.83 -7.63 -3.34
CA PHE A 122 -5.40 -7.03 -2.13
C PHE A 122 -5.35 -8.00 -0.96
N ALA A 123 -5.13 -7.47 0.24
CA ALA A 123 -5.41 -8.19 1.47
C ALA A 123 -6.91 -8.49 1.54
N ALA A 124 -7.26 -9.72 1.92
CA ALA A 124 -8.64 -10.15 2.08
C ALA A 124 -9.13 -10.00 3.52
N GLU A 125 -10.41 -9.75 3.70
CA GLU A 125 -11.08 -9.83 5.00
C GLU A 125 -12.41 -10.55 4.97
N ARG A 126 -12.91 -10.93 6.16
CA ARG A 126 -14.09 -11.79 6.29
C ARG A 126 -15.43 -11.05 6.17
N PHE A 127 -15.45 -9.75 6.42
CA PHE A 127 -16.68 -8.97 6.54
C PHE A 127 -16.83 -8.05 5.34
N CYS A 128 -18.02 -7.98 4.74
CA CYS A 128 -18.33 -7.09 3.62
C CYS A 128 -18.66 -5.68 4.14
N TRP A 129 -17.68 -4.80 4.21
CA TRP A 129 -17.81 -3.43 4.74
C TRP A 129 -17.36 -2.39 3.69
N PRO A 130 -17.95 -1.17 3.64
CA PRO A 130 -19.06 -0.68 4.47
C PRO A 130 -20.45 -1.06 3.95
N ARG A 131 -20.56 -1.63 2.74
CA ARG A 131 -21.83 -2.00 2.12
C ARG A 131 -21.99 -3.52 2.01
N GLU A 132 -22.70 -4.11 2.97
CA GLU A 132 -22.93 -5.56 3.03
C GLU A 132 -23.69 -6.08 1.79
N GLU A 133 -24.54 -5.25 1.19
CA GLU A 133 -25.30 -5.56 -0.02
C GLU A 133 -24.42 -5.91 -1.25
N LEU A 134 -23.13 -5.57 -1.22
CA LEU A 134 -22.18 -5.91 -2.28
C LEU A 134 -21.64 -7.33 -2.17
N ALA A 135 -21.86 -8.02 -1.05
CA ALA A 135 -21.37 -9.38 -0.81
C ALA A 135 -21.72 -10.39 -1.93
N PRO A 136 -22.95 -10.40 -2.48
CA PRO A 136 -23.32 -11.33 -3.56
C PRO A 136 -22.60 -11.08 -4.89
N LEU A 137 -21.99 -9.89 -5.08
CA LEU A 137 -21.30 -9.54 -6.33
C LEU A 137 -19.85 -10.07 -6.37
N TYR A 138 -19.33 -10.55 -5.24
CA TYR A 138 -18.00 -11.12 -5.18
C TYR A 138 -17.92 -12.46 -5.92
N PRO A 139 -16.80 -12.75 -6.60
CA PRO A 139 -16.59 -14.06 -7.17
C PRO A 139 -16.70 -15.16 -6.11
N PRO A 140 -17.31 -16.32 -6.41
CA PRO A 140 -17.41 -17.42 -5.47
C PRO A 140 -16.03 -17.87 -5.00
N CYS A 141 -15.88 -18.02 -3.69
CA CYS A 141 -14.66 -18.47 -3.05
C CYS A 141 -14.77 -19.98 -2.72
N PRO A 142 -13.68 -20.75 -2.74
CA PRO A 142 -13.72 -22.15 -2.31
C PRO A 142 -14.32 -22.28 -0.90
N PRO A 143 -15.00 -23.39 -0.55
CA PRO A 143 -15.75 -23.54 0.71
C PRO A 143 -14.96 -23.34 2.02
N ARG A 144 -13.63 -23.25 1.94
CA ARG A 144 -12.71 -23.04 3.07
C ARG A 144 -12.15 -21.61 3.16
N GLU A 145 -12.48 -20.75 2.20
CA GLU A 145 -12.03 -19.37 2.14
C GLU A 145 -13.23 -18.44 2.33
N THR A 146 -13.11 -17.50 3.27
CA THR A 146 -14.14 -16.49 3.53
C THR A 146 -14.17 -15.48 2.39
N LEU A 147 -15.34 -14.91 2.09
CA LEU A 147 -15.58 -13.91 1.03
C LEU A 147 -14.35 -13.01 0.83
N PRO A 148 -13.71 -13.00 -0.35
CA PRO A 148 -12.48 -12.27 -0.57
C PRO A 148 -12.81 -10.81 -0.88
N GLN A 149 -13.22 -10.04 0.14
CA GLN A 149 -13.33 -8.59 -0.01
C GLN A 149 -11.92 -7.94 0.07
N PRO A 150 -11.57 -7.03 -0.86
CA PRO A 150 -10.44 -6.14 -0.69
C PRO A 150 -10.58 -5.33 0.60
N ARG A 151 -9.63 -5.48 1.51
CA ARG A 151 -9.49 -4.59 2.65
C ARG A 151 -8.72 -3.35 2.21
N GLY A 152 -9.42 -2.23 2.00
CA GLY A 152 -8.82 -0.95 1.58
C GLY A 152 -7.73 -0.45 2.53
N ASN A 153 -7.95 -0.64 3.84
CA ASN A 153 -7.01 -0.29 4.92
C ASN A 153 -5.95 -1.37 5.21
N GLY A 154 -6.18 -2.61 4.77
CA GLY A 154 -5.35 -3.78 5.12
C GLY A 154 -4.05 -3.90 4.34
N GLY A 155 -3.96 -3.11 3.28
CA GLY A 155 -2.85 -3.08 2.36
C GLY A 155 -3.06 -3.94 1.11
N PHE A 156 -2.33 -3.58 0.08
CA PHE A 156 -2.31 -4.25 -1.21
C PHE A 156 -0.94 -4.09 -1.84
N VAL A 157 -0.58 -5.03 -2.70
CA VAL A 157 0.70 -5.06 -3.40
C VAL A 157 0.46 -5.18 -4.90
N GLY A 158 1.21 -4.45 -5.70
CA GLY A 158 1.07 -4.53 -7.15
C GLY A 158 2.21 -3.86 -7.90
N TYR A 159 2.23 -4.04 -9.22
CA TYR A 159 3.13 -3.28 -10.09
C TYR A 159 2.69 -1.81 -10.11
N ALA A 160 3.66 -0.89 -10.12
CA ALA A 160 3.39 0.56 -10.07
C ALA A 160 2.40 1.05 -11.15
N PRO A 161 2.50 0.63 -12.44
CA PRO A 161 1.51 1.01 -13.45
C PRO A 161 0.10 0.49 -13.16
N ALA A 162 -0.02 -0.74 -12.65
CA ALA A 162 -1.30 -1.35 -12.33
C ALA A 162 -1.97 -0.65 -11.14
N LEU A 163 -1.21 -0.35 -10.08
CA LEU A 163 -1.72 0.44 -8.96
C LEU A 163 -2.10 1.86 -9.38
N TRP A 164 -1.29 2.50 -10.23
CA TRP A 164 -1.62 3.81 -10.79
C TRP A 164 -2.97 3.79 -11.53
N ALA A 165 -3.18 2.80 -12.40
CA ALA A 165 -4.44 2.64 -13.11
C ALA A 165 -5.63 2.58 -12.14
N LEU A 166 -5.49 1.91 -10.98
CA LEU A 166 -6.55 1.90 -9.96
C LEU A 166 -6.77 3.28 -9.34
N VAL A 167 -5.72 3.88 -8.78
CA VAL A 167 -5.85 5.11 -7.97
C VAL A 167 -6.08 6.38 -8.80
N GLU A 168 -5.71 6.41 -10.08
CA GLU A 168 -5.94 7.57 -10.96
C GLU A 168 -7.43 7.89 -11.13
N ARG A 169 -8.29 6.88 -10.94
CA ARG A 169 -9.76 6.96 -10.99
C ARG A 169 -10.38 7.61 -9.76
N TRP A 170 -9.59 7.88 -8.71
CA TRP A 170 -10.07 8.58 -7.54
C TRP A 170 -10.54 10.00 -7.90
N ARG A 171 -11.83 10.26 -7.69
CA ARG A 171 -12.51 11.56 -7.90
C ARG A 171 -13.36 11.96 -6.69
N PHE A 172 -13.09 11.33 -5.55
CA PHE A 172 -13.86 11.42 -4.31
C PHE A 172 -13.17 12.37 -3.30
N ARG A 173 -13.88 12.67 -2.21
CA ARG A 173 -13.47 13.61 -1.16
C ARG A 173 -12.52 12.96 -0.17
N ASP A 174 -11.76 13.77 0.58
CA ASP A 174 -10.82 13.26 1.59
C ASP A 174 -11.53 12.37 2.64
N ASP A 175 -12.80 12.65 2.96
CA ASP A 175 -13.67 11.95 3.92
C ASP A 175 -14.50 10.81 3.32
N ASP A 176 -14.43 10.55 2.01
CA ASP A 176 -15.07 9.37 1.41
C ASP A 176 -14.32 8.08 1.76
N ASP A 177 -15.01 6.95 1.67
CA ASP A 177 -14.49 5.65 2.10
C ASP A 177 -13.51 5.04 1.09
N ASP A 178 -12.27 4.79 1.52
CA ASP A 178 -11.25 4.22 0.66
C ASP A 178 -11.49 2.73 0.35
N GLN A 179 -12.01 1.97 1.31
CA GLN A 179 -12.35 0.57 1.15
C GLN A 179 -13.49 0.34 0.15
N LEU A 180 -14.53 1.17 0.19
CA LEU A 180 -15.63 1.15 -0.77
C LEU A 180 -15.12 1.45 -2.18
N PHE A 181 -14.20 2.41 -2.32
CA PHE A 181 -13.58 2.70 -3.61
C PHE A 181 -12.84 1.48 -4.20
N TYR A 182 -11.96 0.84 -3.42
CA TYR A 182 -11.27 -0.36 -3.90
C TYR A 182 -12.23 -1.54 -4.13
N THR A 183 -13.27 -1.67 -3.31
CA THR A 183 -14.34 -2.66 -3.49
C THR A 183 -15.04 -2.48 -4.84
N GLN A 184 -15.46 -1.26 -5.17
CA GLN A 184 -16.12 -0.97 -6.46
C GLN A 184 -15.19 -1.24 -7.65
N LEU A 185 -13.91 -0.89 -7.54
CA LEU A 185 -12.92 -1.20 -8.58
C LEU A 185 -12.73 -2.72 -8.75
N TYR A 186 -12.69 -3.47 -7.64
CA TYR A 186 -12.55 -4.92 -7.68
C TYR A 186 -13.76 -5.62 -8.29
N LEU A 187 -14.97 -5.17 -7.95
CA LEU A 187 -16.22 -5.71 -8.47
C LEU A 187 -16.45 -5.35 -9.94
N ASN A 188 -15.80 -4.30 -10.45
CA ASN A 188 -15.87 -3.92 -11.86
C ASN A 188 -15.22 -5.00 -12.76
N ARG A 189 -16.06 -5.76 -13.47
CA ARG A 189 -15.64 -6.84 -14.36
C ARG A 189 -14.77 -6.35 -15.51
N GLU A 190 -15.13 -5.24 -16.15
CA GLU A 190 -14.36 -4.68 -17.27
C GLU A 190 -12.96 -4.29 -16.84
N LEU A 191 -12.84 -3.68 -15.66
CA LEU A 191 -11.54 -3.34 -15.09
C LEU A 191 -10.69 -4.58 -14.82
N ARG A 192 -11.29 -5.62 -14.21
CA ARG A 192 -10.59 -6.90 -14.01
C ARG A 192 -10.13 -7.51 -15.33
N VAL A 193 -10.97 -7.50 -16.37
CA VAL A 193 -10.61 -8.01 -17.70
C VAL A 193 -9.52 -7.16 -18.37
N SER A 194 -9.59 -5.83 -18.27
CA SER A 194 -8.60 -4.91 -18.84
C SER A 194 -7.22 -5.05 -18.18
N LEU A 195 -7.22 -5.43 -16.90
CA LEU A 195 -6.02 -5.83 -16.15
C LEU A 195 -5.81 -7.35 -16.26
N ASN A 196 -6.32 -8.01 -17.29
CA ASN A 196 -6.10 -9.42 -17.62
C ASN A 196 -6.43 -10.44 -16.50
N ASN A 197 -7.45 -10.16 -15.68
CA ASN A 197 -7.81 -10.87 -14.44
C ASN A 197 -6.69 -10.90 -13.38
N GLU A 198 -5.77 -9.95 -13.45
CA GLU A 198 -4.59 -9.89 -12.60
C GLU A 198 -4.83 -9.13 -11.28
N VAL A 199 -6.06 -8.68 -11.03
CA VAL A 199 -6.50 -8.17 -9.73
C VAL A 199 -7.03 -9.33 -8.89
N ARG A 200 -6.26 -9.71 -7.87
CA ARG A 200 -6.55 -10.83 -6.98
C ARG A 200 -6.75 -10.34 -5.55
N VAL A 201 -7.47 -11.12 -4.76
CA VAL A 201 -7.61 -10.92 -3.31
C VAL A 201 -7.09 -12.19 -2.65
N ARG A 202 -6.22 -12.08 -1.64
CA ARG A 202 -5.71 -13.24 -0.89
C ARG A 202 -5.79 -13.02 0.60
N GLN A 203 -6.23 -14.06 1.31
CA GLN A 203 -6.10 -14.12 2.76
C GLN A 203 -4.64 -14.32 3.16
N LYS A 204 -4.28 -13.79 4.33
CA LYS A 204 -3.04 -14.12 5.01
C LYS A 204 -3.07 -15.63 5.29
N SER A 205 -2.07 -16.37 4.80
CA SER A 205 -1.94 -17.78 5.16
C SER A 205 -1.93 -17.90 6.70
N PRO A 206 -2.79 -18.72 7.31
CA PRO A 206 -2.63 -19.05 8.71
C PRO A 206 -1.23 -19.64 8.91
N LYS A 207 -0.57 -19.23 9.99
CA LYS A 207 0.71 -19.81 10.40
C LYS A 207 0.54 -21.30 10.71
#